data_AF-A0A228HMU8-F1
#
_entry.id   AF-A0A228HMU8-F1
#
_cell.length_a   1.000
_cell.length_b   1.000
_cell.length_c   1.000
_cell.angle_alpha   90.00
_cell.angle_beta   90.00
_cell.angle_gamma   90.00
#
_symmetry.space_group_name_H-M   'P 1'
#
loop_
_entity.id
_entity.type
_entity.pdbx_description
1 polymer ?
#
loop_
_entity_poly.entity_id
_entity_poly.type
_entity_poly.pdbx_seq_one_letter_code
_entity_poly.pdbx_strand_id
1 'polypeptide(L)'
;MSYAEASAISVWFETGDIAAFKQWFYVRAKLEYILSKSKYNEPIGALAYERRAINGIYYLISDHEGLLNWYGGIDSEFDVKRINNHNVFDFWAEQFFVALRGDWDVLRERCERAISNPPRGGRGRKFLVDHRFYLALAEGDVNGMEVALGELVSPKSICKRASLDGGFFADLICASAVIYSKLAWRNGYKVDVDSAYVPKEWMSEIGPKAYVDEFEFMSKYMI
;
A
#
# COMPACT_ATOMS: atom_id res chain seq x y z
N MET A 1 15.26 0.69 8.81
CA MET A 1 13.87 0.92 8.36
C MET A 1 13.13 1.88 9.28
N SER A 2 12.99 1.59 10.59
CA SER A 2 12.24 2.45 11.53
C SER A 2 12.70 3.91 11.61
N TYR A 3 14.01 4.19 11.47
CA TYR A 3 14.51 5.56 11.42
C TYR A 3 13.94 6.37 10.24
N ALA A 4 13.89 5.79 9.04
CA ALA A 4 13.37 6.46 7.86
C ALA A 4 11.85 6.69 7.98
N GLU A 5 11.13 5.74 8.57
CA GLU A 5 9.69 5.88 8.87
C GLU A 5 9.42 7.01 9.87
N ALA A 6 10.17 7.05 10.97
CA ALA A 6 10.08 8.12 11.97
C ALA A 6 10.38 9.49 11.36
N SER A 7 11.44 9.57 10.55
CA SER A 7 11.88 10.81 9.90
C SER A 7 10.84 11.31 8.91
N ALA A 8 10.21 10.42 8.14
CA ALA A 8 9.12 10.79 7.25
C ALA A 8 7.94 11.41 8.03
N ILE A 9 7.47 10.72 9.08
CA ILE A 9 6.33 11.18 9.87
C ILE A 9 6.63 12.49 10.60
N SER A 10 7.82 12.65 11.18
CA SER A 10 8.26 13.90 11.80
C SER A 10 8.25 15.05 10.80
N VAL A 11 8.88 14.89 9.63
CA VAL A 11 8.89 15.91 8.56
C VAL A 11 7.47 16.30 8.15
N TRP A 12 6.59 15.32 7.95
CA TRP A 12 5.20 15.58 7.56
C TRP A 12 4.46 16.42 8.60
N PHE A 13 4.47 16.02 9.87
CA PHE A 13 3.70 16.70 10.92
C PHE A 13 4.35 18.00 11.41
N GLU A 14 5.66 18.18 11.27
CA GLU A 14 6.35 19.40 11.69
C GLU A 14 6.34 20.49 10.61
N THR A 15 6.47 20.11 9.34
CA THR A 15 6.72 21.08 8.26
C THR A 15 5.75 20.97 7.09
N GLY A 16 5.11 19.81 6.88
CA GLY A 16 4.32 19.55 5.68
C GLY A 16 5.15 19.49 4.39
N ASP A 17 6.49 19.42 4.47
CA ASP A 17 7.35 19.33 3.29
C ASP A 17 7.17 17.97 2.59
N ILE A 18 6.34 17.99 1.55
CA ILE A 18 5.99 16.79 0.79
C ILE A 18 7.19 16.17 0.07
N ALA A 19 8.16 16.98 -0.37
CA ALA A 19 9.33 16.48 -1.09
C ALA A 19 10.28 15.75 -0.13
N ALA A 20 10.55 16.34 1.04
CA ALA A 20 11.35 15.71 2.09
C ALA A 20 10.65 14.47 2.67
N PHE A 21 9.32 14.52 2.85
CA PHE A 21 8.53 13.37 3.26
C PHE A 21 8.65 12.19 2.28
N LYS A 22 8.45 12.43 0.97
CA LYS A 22 8.58 11.39 -0.06
C LYS A 22 10.00 10.85 -0.18
N GLN A 23 11.00 11.71 -0.01
CA GLN A 23 12.42 11.31 0.07
C GLN A 23 12.63 10.26 1.18
N TRP A 24 12.04 10.43 2.35
CA TRP A 24 12.15 9.43 3.42
C TRP A 24 11.41 8.13 3.12
N PHE A 25 10.28 8.19 2.43
CA PHE A 25 9.59 6.97 1.96
C PHE A 25 10.43 6.21 0.91
N TYR A 26 11.10 6.92 0.01
CA TYR A 26 12.11 6.33 -0.88
C TYR A 26 13.23 5.64 -0.09
N VAL A 27 13.82 6.32 0.91
CA VAL A 27 14.90 5.75 1.72
C VAL A 27 14.43 4.47 2.40
N ARG A 28 13.24 4.50 3.02
CA ARG A 28 12.63 3.32 3.64
C ARG A 28 12.49 2.18 2.63
N ALA A 29 11.82 2.43 1.50
CA ALA A 29 11.57 1.42 0.47
C ALA A 29 12.87 0.84 -0.10
N LYS A 30 13.87 1.68 -0.38
CA LYS A 30 15.18 1.23 -0.89
C LYS A 30 15.95 0.41 0.14
N LEU A 31 15.82 0.69 1.44
CA LEU A 31 16.41 -0.17 2.47
C LEU A 31 15.83 -1.59 2.43
N GLU A 32 14.52 -1.73 2.25
CA GLU A 32 13.88 -3.06 2.12
C GLU A 32 14.34 -3.79 0.85
N TYR A 33 14.46 -3.07 -0.28
CA TYR A 33 15.11 -3.59 -1.50
C TYR A 33 16.52 -4.10 -1.25
N ILE A 34 17.36 -3.34 -0.52
CA ILE A 34 18.73 -3.72 -0.22
C ILE A 34 18.78 -4.98 0.64
N LEU A 35 17.91 -5.10 1.64
CA LEU A 35 17.83 -6.27 2.52
C LEU A 35 17.44 -7.56 1.77
N SER A 36 16.68 -7.44 0.68
CA SER A 36 16.36 -8.58 -0.19
C SER A 36 17.56 -9.11 -1.00
N LYS A 37 18.67 -8.38 -1.07
CA LYS A 37 19.83 -8.80 -1.88
C LYS A 37 20.59 -9.95 -1.22
N SER A 38 21.18 -10.80 -2.06
CA SER A 38 21.87 -12.05 -1.66
C SER A 38 22.87 -11.91 -0.52
N LYS A 39 23.51 -10.75 -0.38
CA LYS A 39 24.43 -10.45 0.72
C LYS A 39 23.77 -10.51 2.10
N TYR A 40 22.52 -10.07 2.20
CA TYR A 40 21.75 -10.05 3.44
C TYR A 40 20.76 -11.21 3.49
N ASN A 41 20.18 -11.54 2.33
CA ASN A 41 19.22 -12.64 2.13
C ASN A 41 18.12 -12.64 3.19
N GLU A 42 17.72 -11.44 3.66
CA GLU A 42 16.56 -11.34 4.53
C GLU A 42 15.34 -11.56 3.64
N PRO A 43 14.56 -12.63 3.89
CA PRO A 43 13.35 -12.83 3.13
C PRO A 43 12.44 -11.63 3.38
N ILE A 44 11.98 -11.00 2.31
CA ILE A 44 10.84 -10.07 2.35
C ILE A 44 9.65 -10.80 3.04
N GLY A 45 9.65 -12.15 2.98
CA GLY A 45 8.91 -13.16 3.76
C GLY A 45 9.00 -13.21 5.27
N ALA A 46 9.84 -12.41 5.94
CA ALA A 46 9.77 -12.31 7.41
C ALA A 46 8.52 -11.53 7.88
N LEU A 47 7.92 -10.73 6.99
CA LEU A 47 6.68 -10.02 7.27
C LEU A 47 5.47 -10.90 6.99
N ALA A 48 4.51 -10.92 7.93
CA ALA A 48 3.21 -11.51 7.71
C ALA A 48 2.56 -10.92 6.43
N TYR A 49 1.86 -11.75 5.65
CA TYR A 49 1.29 -11.37 4.35
C TYR A 49 0.46 -10.07 4.40
N GLU A 50 -0.23 -9.80 5.52
CA GLU A 50 -0.93 -8.53 5.75
C GLU A 50 -0.06 -7.29 5.68
N ARG A 51 1.15 -7.37 6.22
CA ARG A 51 2.06 -6.24 6.27
C ARG A 51 2.64 -5.94 4.90
N ARG A 52 2.64 -6.89 3.96
CA ARG A 52 3.10 -6.64 2.59
C ARG A 52 2.17 -5.68 1.84
N ALA A 53 0.87 -5.90 1.87
CA ALA A 53 -0.06 -4.96 1.25
C ALA A 53 0.03 -3.57 1.88
N ILE A 54 0.10 -3.49 3.22
CA ILE A 54 0.23 -2.22 3.95
C ILE A 54 1.58 -1.53 3.71
N ASN A 55 2.68 -2.27 3.62
CA ASN A 55 4.00 -1.73 3.27
C ASN A 55 4.03 -1.13 1.86
N GLY A 56 3.06 -1.47 1.00
CA GLY A 56 2.87 -0.83 -0.30
C GLY A 56 2.84 0.69 -0.23
N ILE A 57 2.45 1.28 0.91
CA ILE A 57 2.43 2.73 1.13
C ILE A 57 3.79 3.39 0.86
N TYR A 58 4.89 2.78 1.27
CA TYR A 58 6.22 3.38 1.13
C TYR A 58 6.65 3.45 -0.32
N TYR A 59 6.35 2.41 -1.10
CA TYR A 59 6.61 2.35 -2.53
C TYR A 59 5.73 3.35 -3.27
N LEU A 60 4.42 3.34 -2.97
CA LEU A 60 3.43 4.14 -3.67
C LEU A 60 3.61 5.64 -3.47
N ILE A 61 3.77 6.16 -2.24
CA ILE A 61 3.95 7.62 -2.09
C ILE A 61 5.36 8.07 -2.47
N SER A 62 6.37 7.19 -2.44
CA SER A 62 7.68 7.54 -2.99
C SER A 62 7.64 7.77 -4.50
N ASP A 63 6.65 7.24 -5.23
CA ASP A 63 6.59 7.38 -6.71
C ASP A 63 7.88 6.97 -7.45
N HIS A 64 8.77 6.18 -6.82
CA HIS A 64 10.01 5.75 -7.45
C HIS A 64 9.76 4.48 -8.28
N GLU A 65 9.64 4.64 -9.61
CA GLU A 65 9.23 3.57 -10.53
C GLU A 65 10.08 2.29 -10.42
N GLY A 66 11.40 2.38 -10.26
CA GLY A 66 12.25 1.19 -10.07
C GLY A 66 11.88 0.36 -8.83
N LEU A 67 11.52 1.03 -7.73
CA LEU A 67 11.12 0.39 -6.47
C LEU A 67 9.71 -0.20 -6.59
N LEU A 68 8.80 0.51 -7.24
CA LEU A 68 7.45 0.02 -7.52
C LEU A 68 7.45 -1.23 -8.41
N ASN A 69 8.22 -1.19 -9.49
CA ASN A 69 8.36 -2.33 -10.41
C ASN A 69 8.97 -3.55 -9.70
N TRP A 70 10.03 -3.33 -8.92
CA TRP A 70 10.60 -4.40 -8.10
C TRP A 70 9.58 -4.95 -7.10
N TYR A 71 8.85 -4.08 -6.39
CA TYR A 71 7.89 -4.48 -5.36
C TYR A 71 6.68 -5.23 -5.95
N GLY A 72 6.22 -4.85 -7.14
CA GLY A 72 5.15 -5.56 -7.85
C GLY A 72 5.53 -6.98 -8.29
N GLY A 73 6.84 -7.25 -8.41
CA GLY A 73 7.41 -8.54 -8.82
C GLY A 73 7.91 -9.44 -7.69
N ILE A 74 7.59 -9.15 -6.42
CA ILE A 74 7.97 -10.04 -5.28
C ILE A 74 7.07 -11.27 -5.15
N ASP A 75 6.25 -11.54 -6.17
CA ASP A 75 5.17 -12.52 -6.16
C ASP A 75 5.63 -13.97 -6.05
N SER A 76 6.86 -14.26 -6.48
CA SER A 76 7.52 -15.56 -6.31
C SER A 76 7.59 -16.06 -4.86
N GLU A 77 7.33 -15.19 -3.88
CA GLU A 77 7.28 -15.54 -2.47
C GLU A 77 5.88 -15.94 -1.95
N PHE A 78 4.81 -15.85 -2.75
CA PHE A 78 3.45 -16.21 -2.31
C PHE A 78 3.16 -17.70 -2.44
N ASP A 79 2.54 -18.29 -1.41
CA ASP A 79 1.92 -19.62 -1.53
C ASP A 79 0.68 -19.54 -2.44
N VAL A 80 0.80 -20.07 -3.65
CA VAL A 80 -0.24 -20.12 -4.69
C VAL A 80 -1.58 -20.66 -4.17
N LYS A 81 -1.58 -21.65 -3.27
CA LYS A 81 -2.83 -22.21 -2.72
C LYS A 81 -3.53 -21.22 -1.82
N ARG A 82 -2.76 -20.45 -1.03
CA ARG A 82 -3.29 -19.47 -0.09
C ARG A 82 -3.80 -18.24 -0.81
N ILE A 83 -3.04 -17.68 -1.74
CA ILE A 83 -3.47 -16.51 -2.51
C ILE A 83 -4.65 -16.81 -3.44
N ASN A 84 -5.01 -18.07 -3.69
CA ASN A 84 -6.20 -18.43 -4.46
C ASN A 84 -7.41 -18.83 -3.60
N ASN A 85 -7.26 -18.90 -2.28
CA ASN A 85 -8.35 -19.22 -1.37
C ASN A 85 -8.96 -17.94 -0.78
N HIS A 86 -10.10 -17.50 -1.31
CA HIS A 86 -10.80 -16.29 -0.84
C HIS A 86 -11.24 -16.33 0.63
N ASN A 87 -11.11 -17.46 1.34
CA ASN A 87 -11.39 -17.54 2.78
C ASN A 87 -10.21 -17.16 3.66
N VAL A 88 -9.00 -17.01 3.10
CA VAL A 88 -7.81 -16.62 3.87
C VAL A 88 -7.38 -15.21 3.55
N PHE A 89 -6.62 -14.64 4.48
CA PHE A 89 -6.18 -13.26 4.43
C PHE A 89 -5.23 -12.98 3.25
N ASP A 90 -4.41 -13.96 2.88
CA ASP A 90 -3.45 -13.90 1.77
C ASP A 90 -4.15 -13.56 0.44
N PHE A 91 -5.40 -14.00 0.27
CA PHE A 91 -6.20 -13.63 -0.88
C PHE A 91 -6.45 -12.12 -0.95
N TRP A 92 -6.72 -11.46 0.18
CA TRP A 92 -6.88 -10.00 0.21
C TRP A 92 -5.58 -9.29 -0.14
N ALA A 93 -4.46 -9.74 0.45
CA ALA A 93 -3.16 -9.12 0.22
C ALA A 93 -2.75 -9.22 -1.25
N GLU A 94 -3.04 -10.33 -1.93
CA GLU A 94 -2.74 -10.50 -3.35
C GLU A 94 -3.42 -9.47 -4.24
N GLN A 95 -4.62 -8.99 -3.88
CA GLN A 95 -5.33 -8.02 -4.72
C GLN A 95 -4.57 -6.69 -4.84
N PHE A 96 -3.82 -6.30 -3.80
CA PHE A 96 -2.92 -5.16 -3.87
C PHE A 96 -1.88 -5.34 -4.99
N PHE A 97 -1.26 -6.52 -5.07
CA PHE A 97 -0.21 -6.79 -6.06
C PHE A 97 -0.76 -6.91 -7.47
N VAL A 98 -1.92 -7.57 -7.64
CA VAL A 98 -2.65 -7.62 -8.92
C VAL A 98 -3.02 -6.21 -9.39
N ALA A 99 -3.50 -5.35 -8.49
CA ALA A 99 -3.80 -3.95 -8.79
C ALA A 99 -2.54 -3.13 -9.11
N LEU A 100 -1.45 -3.35 -8.37
CA LEU A 100 -0.17 -2.67 -8.59
C LEU A 100 0.42 -2.98 -9.97
N ARG A 101 0.24 -4.22 -10.47
CA ARG A 101 0.66 -4.64 -11.81
C ARG A 101 -0.29 -4.20 -12.92
N GLY A 102 -1.51 -3.78 -12.57
CA GLY A 102 -2.54 -3.41 -13.55
C GLY A 102 -3.21 -4.61 -14.23
N ASP A 103 -3.23 -5.77 -13.58
CA ASP A 103 -3.86 -6.99 -14.09
C ASP A 103 -5.39 -6.92 -13.91
N TRP A 104 -6.06 -6.00 -14.61
CA TRP A 104 -7.44 -5.58 -14.32
C TRP A 104 -8.49 -6.69 -14.45
N ASP A 105 -8.39 -7.54 -15.48
CA ASP A 105 -9.32 -8.65 -15.68
C ASP A 105 -9.24 -9.65 -14.51
N VAL A 106 -8.01 -9.96 -14.08
CA VAL A 106 -7.73 -10.84 -12.94
C VAL A 106 -8.25 -10.20 -11.64
N LEU A 107 -8.02 -8.90 -11.45
CA LEU A 107 -8.48 -8.17 -10.26
C LEU A 107 -10.01 -8.18 -10.15
N ARG A 108 -10.70 -7.93 -11.27
CA ARG A 108 -12.16 -7.94 -11.37
C ARG A 108 -12.73 -9.30 -10.99
N GLU A 109 -12.32 -10.37 -11.69
CA GLU A 109 -12.83 -11.73 -11.44
C GLU A 109 -12.66 -12.15 -9.97
N ARG A 110 -11.48 -11.85 -9.40
CA ARG A 110 -11.14 -12.20 -8.03
C ARG A 110 -11.99 -11.45 -7.02
N CYS A 111 -12.21 -10.16 -7.23
CA CYS A 111 -13.03 -9.32 -6.34
C CYS A 111 -14.52 -9.67 -6.44
N GLU A 112 -15.06 -9.89 -7.64
CA GLU A 112 -16.44 -10.35 -7.86
C GLU A 112 -16.70 -11.67 -7.11
N ARG A 113 -15.75 -12.61 -7.17
CA ARG A 113 -15.84 -13.88 -6.43
C ARG A 113 -15.89 -13.67 -4.93
N ALA A 114 -15.04 -12.81 -4.37
CA ALA A 114 -15.01 -12.54 -2.94
C ALA A 114 -16.25 -11.78 -2.45
N ILE A 115 -16.85 -10.93 -3.29
CA ILE A 115 -18.08 -10.20 -2.97
C ILE A 115 -19.30 -11.12 -3.06
N SER A 116 -19.39 -11.94 -4.11
CA SER A 116 -20.52 -12.86 -4.36
C SER A 116 -20.54 -14.04 -3.40
N ASN A 117 -19.35 -14.49 -2.97
CA ASN A 117 -19.20 -15.53 -1.96
C ASN A 117 -18.24 -15.06 -0.85
N PRO A 118 -18.75 -14.25 0.11
CA PRO A 118 -17.92 -13.66 1.16
C PRO A 118 -17.15 -14.67 2.01
N PRO A 119 -15.95 -14.31 2.50
CA PRO A 119 -15.19 -15.15 3.42
C PRO A 119 -16.02 -15.56 4.63
N ARG A 120 -16.00 -16.86 4.98
CA ARG A 120 -16.83 -17.37 6.09
C ARG A 120 -16.41 -16.82 7.45
N GLY A 121 -15.11 -16.58 7.66
CA GLY A 121 -14.55 -16.09 8.92
C GLY A 121 -14.74 -14.57 9.11
N GLY A 122 -15.03 -14.14 10.34
CA GLY A 122 -15.22 -12.71 10.67
C GLY A 122 -14.01 -11.82 10.37
N ARG A 123 -12.79 -12.39 10.40
CA ARG A 123 -11.55 -11.70 9.99
C ARG A 123 -11.52 -11.40 8.50
N GLY A 124 -12.01 -12.28 7.62
CA GLY A 124 -12.04 -12.04 6.18
C GLY A 124 -13.15 -11.05 5.78
N ARG A 125 -14.33 -11.15 6.40
CA ARG A 125 -15.45 -10.24 6.10
C ARG A 125 -15.15 -8.76 6.34
N LYS A 126 -14.19 -8.44 7.22
CA LYS A 126 -13.79 -7.04 7.48
C LYS A 126 -13.07 -6.38 6.29
N PHE A 127 -12.65 -7.17 5.30
CA PHE A 127 -11.97 -6.71 4.09
C PHE A 127 -12.84 -6.73 2.83
N LEU A 128 -14.15 -6.96 2.97
CA LEU A 128 -15.06 -6.87 1.83
C LEU A 128 -15.08 -5.46 1.22
N VAL A 129 -14.91 -4.43 2.05
CA VAL A 129 -14.79 -3.03 1.57
C VAL A 129 -13.59 -2.86 0.63
N ASP A 130 -12.46 -3.53 0.92
CA ASP A 130 -11.28 -3.49 0.08
C ASP A 130 -11.54 -4.16 -1.28
N HIS A 131 -12.23 -5.31 -1.30
CA HIS A 131 -12.63 -5.95 -2.55
C HIS A 131 -13.58 -5.08 -3.37
N ARG A 132 -14.49 -4.32 -2.73
CA ARG A 132 -15.34 -3.35 -3.44
C ARG A 132 -14.52 -2.22 -4.04
N PHE A 133 -13.54 -1.70 -3.30
CA PHE A 133 -12.60 -0.71 -3.83
C PHE A 133 -11.86 -1.23 -5.06
N TYR A 134 -11.25 -2.42 -4.97
CA TYR A 134 -10.50 -3.00 -6.08
C TYR A 134 -11.36 -3.33 -7.31
N LEU A 135 -12.61 -3.77 -7.09
CA LEU A 135 -13.56 -3.96 -8.19
C LEU A 135 -13.87 -2.62 -8.88
N ALA A 136 -14.19 -1.59 -8.11
CA ALA A 136 -14.45 -0.25 -8.64
C ALA A 136 -13.22 0.30 -9.39
N LEU A 137 -12.00 0.08 -8.86
CA LEU A 137 -10.75 0.42 -9.53
C LEU A 137 -10.59 -0.28 -10.88
N ALA A 138 -10.84 -1.60 -10.95
CA ALA A 138 -10.79 -2.36 -12.20
C ALA A 138 -11.88 -1.97 -13.21
N GLU A 139 -12.94 -1.31 -12.74
CA GLU A 139 -14.05 -0.80 -13.53
C GLU A 139 -13.91 0.66 -13.94
N GLY A 140 -12.95 1.39 -13.35
CA GLY A 140 -12.87 2.83 -13.47
C GLY A 140 -14.05 3.57 -12.82
N ASP A 141 -14.77 2.94 -11.89
CA ASP A 141 -15.87 3.52 -11.14
C ASP A 141 -15.36 4.40 -10.00
N VAL A 142 -15.13 5.68 -10.29
CA VAL A 142 -14.64 6.67 -9.31
C VAL A 142 -15.58 6.79 -8.11
N ASN A 143 -16.89 6.79 -8.34
CA ASN A 143 -17.85 6.89 -7.25
C ASN A 143 -17.81 5.64 -6.35
N GLY A 144 -17.71 4.45 -6.94
CA GLY A 144 -17.51 3.20 -6.20
C GLY A 144 -16.22 3.20 -5.37
N MET A 145 -15.13 3.75 -5.92
CA MET A 145 -13.86 3.92 -5.19
C MET A 145 -14.03 4.86 -3.98
N GLU A 146 -14.65 6.03 -4.17
CA GLU A 146 -14.88 7.02 -3.11
C GLU A 146 -15.81 6.49 -2.00
N VAL A 147 -16.88 5.78 -2.36
CA VAL A 147 -17.77 5.12 -1.39
C VAL A 147 -17.01 4.11 -0.53
N ALA A 148 -16.16 3.29 -1.14
CA ALA A 148 -15.35 2.32 -0.40
C ALA A 148 -14.30 3.00 0.50
N LEU A 149 -13.66 4.08 0.01
CA LEU A 149 -12.73 4.89 0.78
C LEU A 149 -13.41 5.57 1.98
N GLY A 150 -14.62 6.10 1.78
CA GLY A 150 -15.46 6.67 2.85
C GLY A 150 -15.79 5.65 3.94
N GLU A 151 -16.11 4.40 3.58
CA GLU A 151 -16.32 3.33 4.54
C GLU A 151 -15.02 2.98 5.30
N LEU A 152 -13.87 2.95 4.61
CA LEU A 152 -12.56 2.64 5.19
C LEU A 152 -12.14 3.65 6.26
N VAL A 153 -12.40 4.94 6.03
CA VAL A 153 -12.05 6.03 6.96
C VAL A 153 -13.12 6.30 8.01
N SER A 154 -14.20 5.51 8.04
CA SER A 154 -15.21 5.62 9.10
C SER A 154 -14.59 5.26 10.47
N PRO A 155 -15.01 5.91 11.57
CA PRO A 155 -14.49 5.60 12.91
C PRO A 155 -14.56 4.12 13.29
N LYS A 156 -15.63 3.44 12.85
CA LYS A 156 -15.84 2.01 13.06
C LYS A 156 -14.81 1.17 12.31
N SER A 157 -14.49 1.52 11.06
CA SER A 157 -13.50 0.80 10.26
C SER A 157 -12.10 1.00 10.82
N ILE A 158 -11.71 2.24 11.12
CA ILE A 158 -10.42 2.58 11.71
C ILE A 158 -10.20 1.80 13.01
N CYS A 159 -11.14 1.85 13.95
CA CYS A 159 -11.03 1.13 15.22
C CYS A 159 -10.91 -0.40 15.01
N LYS A 160 -11.67 -0.99 14.09
CA LYS A 160 -11.62 -2.43 13.79
C LYS A 160 -10.32 -2.86 13.09
N ARG A 161 -9.61 -1.91 12.48
CA ARG A 161 -8.41 -2.13 11.65
C ARG A 161 -7.14 -1.53 12.23
N ALA A 162 -7.19 -0.90 13.40
CA ALA A 162 -6.05 -0.22 14.03
C ALA A 162 -4.77 -1.07 14.11
N SER A 163 -4.88 -2.40 14.23
CA SER A 163 -3.72 -3.30 14.23
C SER A 163 -2.96 -3.37 12.89
N LEU A 164 -3.55 -2.89 11.78
CA LEU A 164 -2.93 -2.82 10.47
C LEU A 164 -2.05 -1.57 10.34
N ASP A 165 -2.51 -0.45 10.89
CA ASP A 165 -1.86 0.87 10.82
C ASP A 165 -0.76 1.01 11.90
N GLY A 166 0.11 0.00 12.02
CA GLY A 166 1.14 -0.05 13.06
C GLY A 166 2.32 0.91 12.84
N GLY A 167 3.17 1.03 13.87
CA GLY A 167 4.37 1.87 13.81
C GLY A 167 4.03 3.35 13.96
N PHE A 168 4.66 4.20 13.13
CA PHE A 168 4.49 5.66 13.20
C PHE A 168 3.22 6.18 12.53
N PHE A 169 2.40 5.31 11.95
CA PHE A 169 1.10 5.66 11.37
C PHE A 169 -0.08 5.53 12.33
N ALA A 170 0.12 4.85 13.47
CA ALA A 170 -0.95 4.49 14.40
C ALA A 170 -1.74 5.73 14.84
N ASP A 171 -3.07 5.65 14.71
CA ASP A 171 -4.04 6.70 15.03
C ASP A 171 -3.89 8.03 14.24
N LEU A 172 -2.90 8.11 13.35
CA LEU A 172 -2.61 9.32 12.55
C LEU A 172 -3.04 9.15 11.10
N ILE A 173 -2.88 7.95 10.54
CA ILE A 173 -3.09 7.68 9.11
C ILE A 173 -3.85 6.37 8.95
N CYS A 174 -4.81 6.34 8.03
CA CYS A 174 -5.43 5.09 7.57
C CYS A 174 -4.63 4.58 6.37
N ALA A 175 -3.67 3.68 6.60
CA ALA A 175 -2.72 3.28 5.57
C ALA A 175 -3.42 2.64 4.37
N SER A 176 -4.45 1.81 4.58
CA SER A 176 -5.23 1.25 3.47
C SER A 176 -5.90 2.31 2.61
N ALA A 177 -6.50 3.34 3.21
CA ALA A 177 -7.18 4.38 2.45
C ALA A 177 -6.19 5.26 1.67
N VAL A 178 -5.01 5.54 2.24
CA VAL A 178 -3.90 6.22 1.55
C VAL A 178 -3.39 5.39 0.36
N ILE A 179 -3.11 4.11 0.57
CA ILE A 179 -2.64 3.19 -0.49
C ILE A 179 -3.62 3.15 -1.65
N TYR A 180 -4.91 2.98 -1.35
CA TYR A 180 -5.97 2.86 -2.34
C TYR A 180 -6.19 4.16 -3.10
N SER A 181 -6.18 5.30 -2.39
CA SER A 181 -6.24 6.62 -3.04
C SER A 181 -5.05 6.82 -3.99
N LYS A 182 -3.84 6.43 -3.58
CA LYS A 182 -2.64 6.57 -4.42
C LYS A 182 -2.68 5.65 -5.64
N LEU A 183 -3.15 4.41 -5.48
CA LEU A 183 -3.37 3.49 -6.60
C LEU A 183 -4.37 4.07 -7.60
N ALA A 184 -5.49 4.61 -7.14
CA ALA A 184 -6.47 5.25 -8.01
C ALA A 184 -5.86 6.43 -8.79
N TRP A 185 -5.15 7.32 -8.10
CA TRP A 185 -4.52 8.49 -8.74
C TRP A 185 -3.47 8.11 -9.77
N ARG A 186 -2.63 7.11 -9.46
CA ARG A 186 -1.63 6.59 -10.41
C ARG A 186 -2.25 5.98 -11.67
N ASN A 187 -3.50 5.53 -11.59
CA ASN A 187 -4.26 4.99 -12.72
C ASN A 187 -5.19 6.04 -13.36
N GLY A 188 -5.01 7.33 -13.06
CA GLY A 188 -5.75 8.44 -13.66
C GLY A 188 -7.08 8.77 -12.98
N TYR A 189 -7.43 8.07 -11.90
CA TYR A 189 -8.67 8.30 -11.14
C TYR A 189 -8.39 9.20 -9.93
N LYS A 190 -8.71 10.49 -10.06
CA LYS A 190 -8.56 11.46 -8.97
C LYS A 190 -9.73 11.36 -8.00
N VAL A 191 -9.69 10.36 -7.12
CA VAL A 191 -10.64 10.21 -6.01
C VAL A 191 -10.43 11.32 -4.98
N ASP A 192 -11.53 11.82 -4.42
CA ASP A 192 -11.52 12.80 -3.32
C ASP A 192 -12.02 12.17 -2.02
N VAL A 193 -11.15 12.14 -1.01
CA VAL A 193 -11.47 11.59 0.32
C VAL A 193 -11.39 12.71 1.34
N ASP A 194 -12.53 13.11 1.88
CA ASP A 194 -12.60 14.10 2.96
C ASP A 194 -12.33 13.43 4.31
N SER A 195 -11.05 13.25 4.64
CA SER A 195 -10.63 12.65 5.90
C SER A 195 -9.24 13.10 6.34
N ALA A 196 -9.11 13.48 7.62
CA ALA A 196 -7.83 13.80 8.23
C ALA A 196 -6.84 12.62 8.23
N TYR A 197 -7.33 11.38 8.11
CA TYR A 197 -6.52 10.16 8.06
C TYR A 197 -5.95 9.87 6.66
N VAL A 198 -6.31 10.67 5.65
CA VAL A 198 -5.87 10.52 4.25
C VAL A 198 -5.39 11.89 3.74
N PRO A 199 -4.13 12.25 3.98
CA PRO A 199 -3.59 13.52 3.48
C PRO A 199 -3.63 13.57 1.94
N LYS A 200 -4.37 14.52 1.37
CA LYS A 200 -4.52 14.67 -0.09
C LYS A 200 -3.18 14.99 -0.76
N GLU A 201 -2.31 15.70 -0.05
CA GLU A 201 -0.97 16.07 -0.48
C GLU A 201 -0.10 14.85 -0.81
N TRP A 202 -0.32 13.71 -0.16
CA TRP A 202 0.45 12.49 -0.41
C TRP A 202 0.11 11.85 -1.76
N MET A 203 -1.06 12.15 -2.30
CA MET A 203 -1.49 11.69 -3.62
C MET A 203 -0.85 12.48 -4.76
N SER A 204 -0.45 13.72 -4.46
CA SER A 204 0.17 14.65 -5.41
C SER A 204 1.35 14.01 -6.15
N GLU A 205 1.56 14.40 -7.41
CA GLU A 205 2.77 14.08 -8.17
C GLU A 205 3.97 14.92 -7.73
N ILE A 206 3.76 15.95 -6.90
CA ILE A 206 4.83 16.76 -6.33
C ILE A 206 5.75 15.84 -5.52
N GLY A 207 7.03 15.81 -5.89
CA GLY A 207 8.07 15.03 -5.25
C GLY A 207 9.44 15.68 -5.43
N PRO A 208 10.49 15.10 -4.83
CA PRO A 208 11.85 15.62 -5.01
C PRO A 208 12.28 15.53 -6.49
N LYS A 209 13.08 16.50 -6.95
CA LYS A 209 13.63 16.50 -8.32
C LYS A 209 14.48 15.28 -8.63
N ALA A 210 15.15 14.76 -7.61
CA ALA A 210 15.90 13.52 -7.64
C ALA A 210 15.93 12.94 -6.22
N TYR A 211 15.89 11.62 -6.14
CA TYR A 211 16.06 10.92 -4.88
C TYR A 211 17.54 10.84 -4.50
N VAL A 212 17.84 11.04 -3.22
CA VAL A 212 19.21 10.97 -2.68
C VAL A 212 19.36 9.70 -1.83
N ASP A 213 20.49 9.04 -1.96
CA ASP A 213 20.85 7.93 -1.07
C ASP A 213 21.36 8.47 0.26
N GLU A 214 20.47 8.46 1.27
CA GLU A 214 20.73 9.02 2.59
C GLU A 214 21.96 8.40 3.28
N PHE A 215 22.11 7.08 3.14
CA PHE A 215 23.24 6.36 3.72
C PHE A 215 24.22 5.95 2.63
N GLU A 216 25.51 6.18 2.86
CA GLU A 216 26.57 5.94 1.88
C GLU A 216 26.50 4.55 1.24
N PHE A 217 26.19 3.51 2.02
CA PHE A 217 26.11 2.14 1.51
C PHE A 217 25.00 1.92 0.48
N MET A 218 23.94 2.73 0.49
CA MET A 218 22.80 2.59 -0.42
C MET A 218 23.21 2.84 -1.88
N SER A 219 24.20 3.71 -2.10
CA SER A 219 24.75 4.03 -3.43
C SER A 219 25.31 2.81 -4.17
N LYS A 220 25.63 1.73 -3.46
CA LYS A 220 26.15 0.48 -4.02
C LYS A 220 25.06 -0.41 -4.61
N TYR A 221 23.78 -0.06 -4.42
CA TYR A 221 22.63 -0.85 -4.85
C TYR A 221 21.78 -0.04 -5.83
N MET A 222 21.94 -0.35 -7.11
CA MET A 222 21.13 0.26 -8.17
C MET A 222 19.77 -0.43 -8.27
N ILE A 223 18.74 0.35 -8.57
CA ILE A 223 17.37 -0.10 -8.83
C ILE A 223 16.75 0.74 -9.95
#